data_AF-A0A3P6QYC8-F1
#
_entry.id   AF-A0A3P6QYC8-F1
#
_cell.length_a   1.000
_cell.length_b   1.000
_cell.length_c   1.000
_cell.angle_alpha   90.00
_cell.angle_beta   90.00
_cell.angle_gamma   90.00
#
_symmetry.space_group_name_H-M   'P 1'
#
loop_
_entity.id
_entity.type
_entity.pdbx_description
1 polymer ?
#
loop_
_entity_poly.entity_id
_entity_poly.type
_entity_poly.pdbx_seq_one_letter_code
_entity_poly.pdbx_strand_id
1 'polypeptide(L)'
;MQETFQDLIRRDFFTKLPLDALFRVMQSEDLHVQTEDQVVLAISQWIGAQKHADGTERLPELLREIRWNAVSNEIRGRFASDENWLKIFPYFGNYMKECESWCRSAGHRLTPSPFNQKARFYNKKITLLVGFESHLPSPKYTFAVHDVSKPRENKIICEIKGRRYASTIAFRDKIAIIGGYKRHPSNAVTIFDVPTQRMKPAAPMTVARTECSAARCGDFIVVFGGKDAMRRNHATCELFRPLKNE
;
A
#
# COMPACT_ATOMS: atom_id res chain seq x y z
N MET A 1 19.51 -17.96 -7.82
CA MET A 1 19.14 -16.59 -8.24
C MET A 1 17.67 -16.66 -8.62
N GLN A 2 16.77 -16.10 -7.81
CA GLN A 2 15.34 -16.18 -8.07
C GLN A 2 15.04 -15.15 -9.16
N GLU A 3 14.52 -15.60 -10.30
CA GLU A 3 14.23 -14.73 -11.46
C GLU A 3 13.12 -13.75 -11.07
N THR A 4 13.34 -12.44 -11.26
CA THR A 4 12.32 -11.46 -10.90
C THR A 4 11.24 -11.37 -11.98
N PHE A 5 10.03 -10.94 -11.64
CA PHE A 5 9.00 -10.72 -12.65
C PHE A 5 9.43 -9.71 -13.73
N GLN A 6 10.29 -8.74 -13.37
CA GLN A 6 10.88 -7.82 -14.35
C GLN A 6 11.79 -8.51 -15.37
N ASP A 7 12.54 -9.53 -14.94
CA ASP A 7 13.39 -10.29 -15.84
C ASP A 7 12.53 -11.09 -16.82
N LEU A 8 11.42 -11.67 -16.33
CA LEU A 8 10.47 -12.41 -17.14
C LEU A 8 9.84 -11.55 -18.25
N ILE A 9 9.31 -10.36 -17.91
CA ILE A 9 8.61 -9.48 -18.88
C ILE A 9 9.54 -8.89 -19.95
N ARG A 10 10.85 -8.83 -19.68
CA ARG A 10 11.86 -8.36 -20.63
C ARG A 10 12.23 -9.42 -21.66
N ARG A 11 11.87 -10.69 -21.46
CA ARG A 11 12.20 -11.75 -22.41
C ARG A 11 11.26 -11.72 -23.61
N ASP A 12 11.83 -11.93 -24.79
CA ASP A 12 11.10 -11.91 -26.06
C ASP A 12 9.99 -12.96 -26.16
N PHE A 13 10.00 -13.99 -25.31
CA PHE A 13 8.95 -14.99 -25.27
C PHE A 13 7.72 -14.53 -24.48
N PHE A 14 7.83 -13.54 -23.60
CA PHE A 14 6.75 -13.16 -22.70
C PHE A 14 5.50 -12.75 -23.49
N THR A 15 5.66 -11.88 -24.49
CA THR A 15 4.58 -11.44 -25.39
C THR A 15 4.04 -12.54 -26.30
N LYS A 16 4.74 -13.67 -26.39
CA LYS A 16 4.35 -14.86 -27.18
C LYS A 16 3.73 -15.95 -26.32
N LEU A 17 3.59 -15.74 -25.01
CA LEU A 17 2.96 -16.71 -24.11
C LEU A 17 1.51 -16.95 -24.53
N PRO A 18 1.04 -18.20 -24.56
CA PRO A 18 -0.39 -18.48 -24.66
C PRO A 18 -1.16 -17.85 -23.49
N LEU A 19 -2.43 -17.49 -23.71
CA LEU A 19 -3.25 -16.84 -22.69
C LEU A 19 -3.30 -17.65 -21.38
N ASP A 20 -3.44 -18.99 -21.45
CA ASP A 20 -3.44 -19.84 -20.25
C ASP A 20 -2.11 -19.83 -19.50
N ALA A 21 -0.99 -19.68 -20.20
CA ALA A 21 0.32 -19.55 -19.55
C ALA A 21 0.41 -18.19 -18.84
N LEU A 22 -0.09 -17.12 -19.47
CA LEU A 22 -0.17 -15.82 -18.83
C LEU A 22 -1.05 -15.86 -17.57
N PHE A 23 -2.22 -16.51 -17.63
CA PHE A 23 -3.07 -16.74 -16.45
C PHE A 23 -2.29 -17.42 -15.32
N ARG A 24 -1.56 -18.50 -15.60
CA ARG A 24 -0.75 -19.18 -14.57
C ARG A 24 0.32 -18.28 -13.96
N VAL A 25 0.97 -17.43 -14.77
CA VAL A 25 1.93 -16.45 -14.24
C VAL A 25 1.22 -15.43 -13.34
N MET A 26 0.09 -14.87 -13.79
CA MET A 26 -0.68 -13.89 -13.00
C MET A 26 -1.32 -14.50 -11.75
N GLN A 27 -1.64 -15.80 -11.73
CA GLN A 27 -2.23 -16.49 -10.58
C GLN A 27 -1.19 -17.05 -9.62
N SER A 28 0.09 -17.05 -10.01
CA SER A 28 1.17 -17.57 -9.17
C SER A 28 1.26 -16.83 -7.84
N GLU A 29 1.32 -17.59 -6.75
CA GLU A 29 1.61 -17.05 -5.42
C GLU A 29 3.05 -16.56 -5.33
N ASP A 30 3.97 -17.17 -6.09
CA ASP A 30 5.38 -16.76 -6.18
C ASP A 30 5.62 -15.66 -7.21
N LEU A 31 4.61 -14.84 -7.53
CA LEU A 31 4.76 -13.70 -8.42
C LEU A 31 5.51 -12.55 -7.72
N HIS A 32 6.82 -12.52 -7.91
CA HIS A 32 7.73 -11.55 -7.29
C HIS A 32 7.74 -10.20 -8.02
N VAL A 33 6.76 -9.35 -7.71
CA VAL A 33 6.62 -7.98 -8.23
C VAL A 33 7.08 -6.94 -7.21
N GLN A 34 7.42 -5.73 -7.66
CA GLN A 34 7.65 -4.59 -6.74
C GLN A 34 6.37 -3.79 -6.50
N THR A 35 5.52 -3.67 -7.51
CA THR A 35 4.24 -2.96 -7.47
C THR A 35 3.22 -3.66 -8.34
N GLU A 36 1.93 -3.47 -8.07
CA GLU A 36 0.87 -4.02 -8.93
C GLU A 36 0.86 -3.34 -10.31
N ASP A 37 1.39 -2.11 -10.41
CA ASP A 37 1.58 -1.40 -11.69
C ASP A 37 2.37 -2.23 -12.71
N GLN A 38 3.35 -3.02 -12.25
CA GLN A 38 4.13 -3.89 -13.12
C GLN A 38 3.28 -5.00 -13.74
N VAL A 39 2.30 -5.53 -13.01
CA VAL A 39 1.37 -6.55 -13.50
C VAL A 39 0.50 -5.97 -14.62
N VAL A 40 -0.05 -4.78 -14.39
CA VAL A 40 -0.89 -4.06 -15.37
C VAL A 40 -0.10 -3.75 -16.64
N LEU A 41 1.11 -3.22 -16.50
CA LEU A 41 1.98 -2.88 -17.63
C LEU A 41 2.39 -4.15 -18.42
N ALA A 42 2.67 -5.26 -17.73
CA ALA A 42 3.01 -6.52 -18.38
C ALA A 42 1.84 -7.07 -19.21
N ILE A 43 0.62 -7.06 -18.66
CA ILE A 43 -0.59 -7.46 -19.40
C ILE A 43 -0.79 -6.55 -20.62
N SER A 44 -0.59 -5.23 -20.46
CA SER A 44 -0.67 -4.29 -21.59
C SER A 44 0.34 -4.58 -22.69
N GLN A 45 1.59 -4.90 -22.31
CA GLN A 45 2.64 -5.26 -23.26
C GLN A 45 2.29 -6.57 -23.99
N TRP A 46 1.75 -7.55 -23.27
CA TRP A 46 1.32 -8.81 -23.86
C TRP A 46 0.18 -8.62 -24.86
N ILE A 47 -0.84 -7.84 -24.50
CA ILE A 47 -2.00 -7.53 -25.35
C ILE A 47 -1.58 -6.76 -26.60
N GLY A 48 -0.73 -5.73 -26.44
CA GLY A 48 -0.25 -4.92 -27.57
C GLY A 48 0.57 -5.72 -28.60
N ALA A 49 1.05 -6.91 -28.24
CA ALA A 49 1.77 -7.81 -29.13
C ALA A 49 0.86 -8.83 -29.84
N GLN A 50 -0.40 -8.98 -29.43
CA GLN A 50 -1.31 -9.93 -30.05
C GLN A 50 -1.74 -9.43 -31.43
N LYS A 51 -1.50 -10.25 -32.46
CA LYS A 51 -1.85 -9.94 -33.86
C LYS A 51 -3.30 -10.27 -34.22
N HIS A 52 -3.98 -11.07 -33.39
CA HIS A 52 -5.33 -11.56 -33.62
C HIS A 52 -6.19 -11.26 -32.38
N ALA A 53 -7.48 -10.99 -32.60
CA ALA A 53 -8.45 -10.75 -31.52
C ALA A 53 -8.89 -12.04 -30.79
N ASP A 54 -8.28 -13.18 -31.11
CA ASP A 54 -8.58 -14.47 -30.50
C ASP A 54 -8.10 -14.47 -29.03
N GLY A 55 -8.97 -14.87 -28.10
CA GLY A 55 -8.70 -14.80 -26.66
C GLY A 55 -9.09 -13.48 -25.98
N THR A 56 -9.62 -12.49 -26.72
CA THR A 56 -10.06 -11.21 -26.15
C THR A 56 -11.28 -11.36 -25.23
N GLU A 57 -12.09 -12.39 -25.43
CA GLU A 57 -13.27 -12.72 -24.62
C GLU A 57 -12.93 -13.08 -23.18
N ARG A 58 -11.72 -13.60 -22.93
CA ARG A 58 -11.21 -13.96 -21.60
C ARG A 58 -10.36 -12.86 -20.96
N LEU A 59 -10.15 -11.72 -21.63
CA LEU A 59 -9.47 -10.57 -21.04
C LEU A 59 -10.13 -10.05 -19.76
N PRO A 60 -11.47 -9.99 -19.62
CA PRO A 60 -12.09 -9.59 -18.35
C PRO A 60 -11.70 -10.50 -17.20
N GLU A 61 -11.55 -11.81 -17.44
CA GLU A 61 -11.08 -12.77 -16.43
C GLU A 61 -9.62 -12.50 -16.06
N LEU A 62 -8.76 -12.23 -17.05
CA LEU A 62 -7.35 -11.89 -16.80
C LEU A 62 -7.21 -10.58 -16.01
N LEU A 63 -8.00 -9.56 -16.36
CA LEU A 63 -8.00 -8.28 -15.65
C LEU A 63 -8.54 -8.41 -14.22
N ARG A 64 -9.34 -9.43 -13.92
CA ARG A 64 -9.76 -9.74 -12.54
C ARG A 64 -8.63 -10.27 -11.68
N GLU A 65 -7.57 -10.81 -12.26
CA GLU A 65 -6.38 -11.27 -11.52
C GLU A 65 -5.51 -10.11 -10.97
N ILE A 66 -5.78 -8.89 -11.41
CA ILE A 66 -5.08 -7.67 -10.99
C ILE A 66 -5.67 -7.15 -9.67
N ARG A 67 -4.80 -6.79 -8.72
CA ARG A 67 -5.21 -6.11 -7.49
C ARG A 67 -5.42 -4.62 -7.72
N TRP A 68 -6.53 -4.24 -8.34
CA TRP A 68 -6.80 -2.84 -8.72
C TRP A 68 -6.72 -1.82 -7.59
N ASN A 69 -6.94 -2.24 -6.34
CA ASN A 69 -6.75 -1.42 -5.14
C ASN A 69 -5.28 -1.08 -4.82
N ALA A 70 -4.34 -1.90 -5.30
CA ALA A 70 -2.90 -1.73 -5.15
C ALA A 70 -2.24 -1.08 -6.38
N VAL A 71 -2.94 -0.94 -7.50
CA VAL A 71 -2.47 -0.19 -8.68
C VAL A 71 -2.50 1.31 -8.39
N SER A 72 -1.51 2.08 -8.83
CA SER A 72 -1.45 3.53 -8.64
C SER A 72 -2.55 4.27 -9.43
N ASN A 73 -2.93 5.46 -8.95
CA ASN A 73 -3.90 6.30 -9.67
C ASN A 73 -3.37 6.75 -11.04
N GLU A 74 -2.06 6.93 -11.18
CA GLU A 74 -1.41 7.32 -12.44
C GLU A 74 -1.61 6.24 -13.52
N ILE A 75 -1.28 4.98 -13.20
CA ILE A 75 -1.47 3.86 -14.12
C ILE A 75 -2.96 3.64 -14.41
N ARG A 76 -3.83 3.72 -13.40
CA ARG A 76 -5.29 3.61 -13.62
C ARG A 76 -5.82 4.68 -14.58
N GLY A 77 -5.43 5.94 -14.39
CA GLY A 77 -5.86 7.05 -15.25
C GLY A 77 -5.34 6.93 -16.68
N ARG A 78 -4.07 6.53 -16.83
CA ARG A 78 -3.46 6.26 -18.15
C ARG A 78 -4.24 5.20 -18.93
N PHE A 79 -4.56 4.08 -18.28
CA PHE A 79 -5.24 2.96 -18.93
C PHE A 79 -6.71 3.28 -19.24
N ALA A 80 -7.42 3.97 -18.34
CA ALA A 80 -8.82 4.34 -18.57
C ALA A 80 -9.05 5.17 -19.85
N SER A 81 -8.00 5.85 -20.35
CA SER A 81 -8.05 6.70 -21.54
C SER A 81 -7.27 6.12 -22.74
N ASP A 82 -6.79 4.88 -22.66
CA ASP A 82 -5.95 4.29 -23.70
C ASP A 82 -6.80 3.76 -24.87
N GLU A 83 -6.65 4.39 -26.04
CA GLU A 83 -7.41 4.04 -27.25
C GLU A 83 -7.11 2.62 -27.76
N ASN A 84 -5.91 2.09 -27.52
CA ASN A 84 -5.59 0.73 -27.95
C ASN A 84 -6.42 -0.29 -27.16
N TRP A 85 -6.62 -0.03 -25.87
CA TRP A 85 -7.48 -0.85 -25.03
C TRP A 85 -8.95 -0.78 -25.45
N LEU A 86 -9.45 0.40 -25.84
CA LEU A 86 -10.82 0.55 -26.31
C LEU A 86 -11.06 -0.15 -27.66
N LYS A 87 -10.04 -0.24 -28.52
CA LYS A 87 -10.12 -0.99 -29.79
C LYS A 87 -10.17 -2.51 -29.56
N ILE A 88 -9.39 -3.01 -28.61
CA ILE A 88 -9.28 -4.45 -28.32
C ILE A 88 -10.44 -4.91 -27.42
N PHE A 89 -10.87 -4.06 -26.49
CA PHE A 89 -11.93 -4.34 -25.54
C PHE A 89 -12.89 -3.13 -25.45
N PRO A 90 -13.95 -3.10 -26.27
CA PRO A 90 -14.87 -1.95 -26.37
C PRO A 90 -15.52 -1.53 -25.05
N TYR A 91 -15.63 -2.46 -24.09
CA TYR A 91 -16.21 -2.21 -22.77
C TYR A 91 -15.17 -1.85 -21.70
N PHE A 92 -13.89 -1.67 -22.05
CA PHE A 92 -12.82 -1.41 -21.10
C PHE A 92 -13.05 -0.14 -20.26
N GLY A 93 -13.60 0.91 -20.86
CA GLY A 93 -13.94 2.12 -20.13
C GLY A 93 -14.96 1.89 -19.01
N ASN A 94 -15.96 1.04 -19.25
CA ASN A 94 -16.93 0.65 -18.21
C ASN A 94 -16.29 -0.23 -17.14
N TYR A 95 -15.44 -1.16 -17.55
CA TYR A 95 -14.66 -1.99 -16.64
C TYR A 95 -13.79 -1.15 -15.70
N MET A 96 -13.06 -0.15 -16.22
CA MET A 96 -12.22 0.73 -15.41
C MET A 96 -13.04 1.59 -14.44
N LYS A 97 -14.23 2.07 -14.84
CA LYS A 97 -15.15 2.75 -13.92
C LYS A 97 -15.62 1.83 -12.78
N GLU A 98 -15.89 0.57 -13.08
CA GLU A 98 -16.21 -0.43 -12.06
C GLU A 98 -15.03 -0.65 -11.10
N CYS A 99 -13.81 -0.81 -11.63
CA CYS A 99 -12.60 -0.89 -10.81
C CYS A 99 -12.44 0.32 -9.89
N GLU A 100 -12.61 1.55 -10.41
CA GLU A 100 -12.54 2.76 -9.59
C GLU A 100 -13.58 2.79 -8.48
N SER A 101 -14.83 2.42 -8.80
CA SER A 101 -15.93 2.35 -7.84
C SER A 101 -15.61 1.37 -6.70
N TRP A 102 -15.05 0.21 -7.03
CA TRP A 102 -14.60 -0.78 -6.06
C TRP A 102 -13.42 -0.29 -5.22
N CYS A 103 -12.40 0.30 -5.84
CA CYS A 103 -11.24 0.85 -5.14
C CYS A 103 -11.62 1.97 -4.16
N ARG A 104 -12.64 2.78 -4.47
CA ARG A 104 -13.17 3.83 -3.57
C ARG A 104 -14.07 3.28 -2.47
N SER A 105 -14.67 2.11 -2.65
CA SER A 105 -15.70 1.55 -1.76
C SER A 105 -15.24 0.33 -0.94
N ALA A 106 -13.93 0.06 -0.88
CA ALA A 106 -13.33 -1.19 -0.41
C ALA A 106 -13.58 -1.57 1.09
N GLY A 107 -14.39 -0.81 1.82
CA GLY A 107 -14.80 -1.10 3.20
C GLY A 107 -16.31 -1.10 3.48
N HIS A 108 -17.17 -0.84 2.49
CA HIS A 108 -18.62 -0.66 2.69
C HIS A 108 -19.52 -1.70 2.00
N ARG A 109 -18.95 -2.64 1.23
CA ARG A 109 -19.73 -3.60 0.46
C ARG A 109 -19.84 -4.94 1.18
N LEU A 110 -21.07 -5.46 1.26
CA LEU A 110 -21.37 -6.82 1.72
C LEU A 110 -20.98 -7.89 0.68
N THR A 111 -20.86 -7.48 -0.59
CA THR A 111 -20.48 -8.36 -1.70
C THR A 111 -18.96 -8.52 -1.80
N PRO A 112 -18.43 -9.75 -1.96
CA PRO A 112 -17.01 -9.99 -2.22
C PRO A 112 -16.51 -9.21 -3.43
N SER A 113 -15.25 -8.75 -3.39
CA SER A 113 -14.64 -8.08 -4.54
C SER A 113 -14.55 -9.05 -5.72
N PRO A 114 -14.90 -8.63 -6.95
CA PRO A 114 -14.73 -9.42 -8.15
C PRO A 114 -13.26 -9.48 -8.61
N PHE A 115 -12.36 -8.75 -7.94
CA PHE A 115 -10.95 -8.66 -8.27
C PHE A 115 -10.11 -9.42 -7.26
N ASN A 116 -8.94 -9.86 -7.69
CA ASN A 116 -7.97 -10.52 -6.85
C ASN A 116 -7.61 -9.61 -5.65
N GLN A 117 -7.82 -10.15 -4.45
CA GLN A 117 -7.46 -9.51 -3.18
C GLN A 117 -6.29 -10.21 -2.49
N LYS A 118 -5.82 -11.34 -3.03
CA LYS A 118 -4.71 -12.09 -2.45
C LYS A 118 -3.46 -11.23 -2.44
N ALA A 119 -2.77 -11.18 -1.31
CA ALA A 119 -1.52 -10.43 -1.22
C ALA A 119 -0.48 -11.06 -2.15
N ARG A 120 0.16 -10.24 -3.00
CA ARG A 120 1.35 -10.66 -3.75
C ARG A 120 2.54 -10.76 -2.81
N PHE A 121 3.45 -11.69 -3.09
CA PHE A 121 4.76 -11.70 -2.47
C PHE A 121 5.62 -10.62 -3.12
N TYR A 122 5.44 -9.37 -2.66
CA TYR A 122 6.34 -8.30 -3.05
C TYR A 122 7.74 -8.65 -2.56
N ASN A 123 8.72 -8.56 -3.46
CA ASN A 123 10.06 -9.08 -3.25
C ASN A 123 10.61 -8.77 -1.85
N LYS A 124 10.88 -9.84 -1.08
CA LYS A 124 11.34 -9.91 0.31
C LYS A 124 10.27 -9.60 1.37
N LYS A 125 10.06 -10.57 2.27
CA LYS A 125 9.35 -10.36 3.54
C LYS A 125 10.13 -9.31 4.35
N ILE A 126 9.82 -8.05 4.13
CA ILE A 126 10.44 -6.92 4.79
C ILE A 126 9.55 -6.48 5.94
N THR A 127 10.11 -6.42 7.15
CA THR A 127 9.46 -5.83 8.32
C THR A 127 10.04 -4.44 8.55
N LEU A 128 9.17 -3.44 8.69
CA LEU A 128 9.60 -2.10 9.09
C LEU A 128 9.57 -2.00 10.62
N LEU A 129 10.74 -1.76 11.20
CA LEU A 129 10.95 -1.57 12.62
C LEU A 129 11.01 -0.07 12.91
N VAL A 130 10.23 0.37 13.91
CA VAL A 130 10.29 1.74 14.42
C VAL A 130 10.77 1.67 15.86
N GLY A 131 12.05 2.00 16.04
CA GLY A 131 12.68 2.13 17.36
C GLY A 131 12.51 3.54 17.90
N PHE A 132 12.56 3.65 19.22
CA PHE A 132 12.65 4.93 19.91
C PHE A 132 13.84 4.91 20.86
N GLU A 133 14.74 5.89 20.72
CA GLU A 133 15.91 6.01 21.59
C GLU A 133 15.76 7.23 22.51
N SER A 134 15.73 6.96 23.81
CA SER A 134 15.51 7.96 24.87
C SER A 134 16.78 8.46 25.55
N HIS A 135 17.90 7.78 25.40
CA HIS A 135 19.15 8.12 26.11
C HIS A 135 19.91 9.29 25.47
N LEU A 136 19.48 9.73 24.28
CA LEU A 136 20.06 10.88 23.60
C LEU A 136 19.48 12.21 24.13
N PRO A 137 20.28 13.30 24.14
CA PRO A 137 19.80 14.65 24.50
C PRO A 137 18.59 15.10 23.67
N SER A 138 18.48 14.58 22.44
CA SER A 138 17.30 14.72 21.59
C SER A 138 16.74 13.33 21.28
N PRO A 139 15.56 12.94 21.80
CA PRO A 139 15.00 11.63 21.52
C PRO A 139 14.72 11.47 20.02
N LYS A 140 14.99 10.29 19.48
CA LYS A 140 14.85 10.01 18.04
C LYS A 140 13.98 8.78 17.79
N TYR A 141 13.27 8.79 16.67
CA TYR A 141 12.76 7.57 16.06
C TYR A 141 13.77 7.07 15.03
N THR A 142 14.01 5.77 15.03
CA THR A 142 14.83 5.07 14.05
C THR A 142 13.96 4.14 13.25
N PHE A 143 13.92 4.33 11.94
CA PHE A 143 13.21 3.46 11.00
C PHE A 143 14.23 2.49 10.40
N ALA A 144 14.01 1.20 10.57
CA ALA A 144 14.86 0.16 10.02
C ALA A 144 14.05 -0.88 9.24
N VAL A 145 14.57 -1.27 8.09
CA VAL A 145 14.04 -2.33 7.25
C VAL A 145 14.76 -3.62 7.63
N HIS A 146 13.99 -4.61 8.05
CA HIS A 146 14.45 -5.95 8.37
C HIS A 146 14.01 -6.92 7.28
N ASP A 147 14.97 -7.57 6.62
CA ASP A 147 14.69 -8.66 5.68
C ASP A 147 14.53 -9.94 6.50
N VAL A 148 13.34 -10.53 6.54
CA VAL A 148 13.03 -11.74 7.32
C VAL A 148 13.88 -12.93 6.86
N SER A 149 14.38 -12.92 5.62
CA SER A 149 15.33 -13.95 5.15
C SER A 149 16.72 -13.81 5.77
N LYS A 150 17.02 -12.65 6.37
CA LYS A 150 18.30 -12.30 7.00
C LYS A 150 18.09 -11.86 8.46
N PRO A 151 17.82 -12.81 9.38
CA PRO A 151 17.37 -12.52 10.75
C PRO A 151 18.36 -11.69 11.59
N ARG A 152 19.62 -11.54 11.15
CA ARG A 152 20.67 -10.80 11.87
C ARG A 152 21.00 -9.43 11.27
N GLU A 153 20.31 -9.03 10.21
CA GLU A 153 20.60 -7.76 9.50
C GLU A 153 19.39 -6.81 9.58
N ASN A 154 19.66 -5.57 10.01
CA ASN A 154 18.71 -4.47 9.96
C ASN A 154 19.36 -3.31 9.20
N LYS A 155 18.66 -2.77 8.20
CA LYS A 155 19.10 -1.58 7.48
C LYS A 155 18.35 -0.35 8.00
N ILE A 156 19.04 0.55 8.68
CA ILE A 156 18.47 1.86 9.04
C ILE A 156 18.22 2.65 7.76
N ILE A 157 17.01 3.18 7.60
CA ILE A 157 16.60 3.98 6.44
C ILE A 157 16.32 5.43 6.79
N CYS A 158 16.00 5.75 8.06
CA CYS A 158 15.70 7.12 8.46
C CYS A 158 15.85 7.29 9.98
N GLU A 159 16.35 8.45 10.39
CA GLU A 159 16.31 8.92 11.77
C GLU A 159 15.63 10.29 11.83
N ILE A 160 14.70 10.46 12.77
CA ILE A 160 14.00 11.73 12.95
C ILE A 160 13.84 12.06 14.42
N LYS A 161 13.59 13.34 14.73
CA LYS A 161 13.26 13.77 16.09
C LYS A 161 11.96 13.11 16.56
N GLY A 162 12.03 12.40 17.68
CA GLY A 162 10.95 11.61 18.25
C GLY A 162 10.14 12.31 19.33
N ARG A 163 9.06 11.65 19.75
CA ARG A 163 8.23 11.98 20.91
C ARG A 163 8.13 10.71 21.78
N ARG A 164 8.27 10.83 23.09
CA ARG A 164 8.09 9.67 23.98
C ARG A 164 6.64 9.20 23.93
N TYR A 165 6.40 7.90 24.02
CA TYR A 165 5.06 7.33 24.15
C TYR A 165 4.06 7.74 23.05
N ALA A 166 4.55 8.01 21.84
CA ALA A 166 3.67 8.14 20.68
C ALA A 166 3.22 6.75 20.22
N SER A 167 2.02 6.68 19.66
CA SER A 167 1.56 5.48 18.97
C SER A 167 2.06 5.48 17.54
N THR A 168 2.41 4.31 17.00
CA THR A 168 2.79 4.14 15.61
C THR A 168 1.91 3.06 14.97
N ILE A 169 1.38 3.33 13.79
CA ILE A 169 0.53 2.38 13.07
C ILE A 169 0.83 2.41 11.58
N ALA A 170 0.94 1.22 10.98
CA ALA A 170 1.11 1.07 9.55
C ALA A 170 -0.21 1.31 8.82
N PHE A 171 -0.16 2.08 7.73
CA PHE A 171 -1.28 2.34 6.84
C PHE A 171 -0.78 2.36 5.40
N ARG A 172 -1.02 1.27 4.65
CA ARG A 172 -0.44 1.06 3.31
C ARG A 172 1.10 1.19 3.39
N ASP A 173 1.72 1.90 2.45
CA ASP A 173 3.17 2.14 2.41
C ASP A 173 3.62 3.32 3.31
N LYS A 174 2.85 3.60 4.36
CA LYS A 174 3.06 4.74 5.26
C LYS A 174 2.97 4.31 6.72
N ILE A 175 3.59 5.10 7.59
CA ILE A 175 3.43 5.00 9.05
C ILE A 175 2.83 6.29 9.57
N ALA A 176 1.75 6.18 10.34
CA ALA A 176 1.25 7.28 11.14
C ALA A 176 1.89 7.27 12.53
N ILE A 177 2.45 8.41 12.95
CA ILE A 177 3.02 8.66 14.26
C ILE A 177 2.09 9.62 14.99
N ILE A 178 1.50 9.17 16.09
CA ILE A 178 0.31 9.78 16.68
C ILE A 178 0.61 10.16 18.13
N GLY A 179 0.43 11.45 18.42
CA GLY A 179 0.58 12.00 19.77
C GLY A 179 1.98 11.85 20.35
N GLY A 180 2.06 11.52 21.63
CA GLY A 180 3.30 11.37 22.39
C GLY A 180 3.66 12.60 23.22
N TYR A 181 4.88 12.63 23.76
CA TYR A 181 5.29 13.56 24.79
C TYR A 181 6.70 14.12 24.54
N LYS A 182 6.83 15.44 24.67
CA LYS A 182 8.12 16.15 24.79
C LYS A 182 8.18 16.89 26.12
N ARG A 183 7.65 18.13 26.13
CA ARG A 183 7.39 18.94 27.34
C ARG A 183 5.94 18.81 27.80
N HIS A 184 5.03 18.62 26.84
CA HIS A 184 3.61 18.39 27.05
C HIS A 184 3.15 17.23 26.14
N PRO A 185 2.00 16.60 26.42
CA PRO A 185 1.35 15.72 25.47
C PRO A 185 1.09 16.44 24.15
N SER A 186 1.07 15.69 23.06
CA SER A 186 0.89 16.22 21.71
C SER A 186 -0.37 15.65 21.08
N ASN A 187 -1.07 16.46 20.30
CA ASN A 187 -2.11 16.01 19.39
C ASN A 187 -1.58 15.81 17.95
N ALA A 188 -0.29 16.00 17.72
CA ALA A 188 0.28 15.96 16.38
C ALA A 188 0.22 14.56 15.78
N VAL A 189 -0.23 14.50 14.53
CA VAL A 189 -0.12 13.32 13.67
C VAL A 189 0.92 13.61 12.60
N THR A 190 1.82 12.67 12.36
CA THR A 190 2.83 12.79 11.31
C THR A 190 2.89 11.51 10.50
N ILE A 191 2.86 11.64 9.18
CA ILE A 191 2.89 10.51 8.26
C ILE A 191 4.29 10.38 7.68
N PHE A 192 4.92 9.24 7.92
CA PHE A 192 6.14 8.83 7.23
C PHE A 192 5.77 8.04 5.99
N ASP A 193 6.25 8.46 4.83
CA ASP A 193 6.13 7.74 3.57
C ASP A 193 7.37 6.85 3.39
N VAL A 194 7.19 5.53 3.42
CA VAL A 194 8.30 4.57 3.43
C VAL A 194 9.07 4.58 2.10
N PRO A 195 8.40 4.58 0.92
CA PRO A 195 9.11 4.61 -0.36
C PRO A 195 9.97 5.86 -0.55
N THR A 196 9.42 7.04 -0.21
CA THR A 196 10.14 8.31 -0.42
C THR A 196 11.01 8.72 0.76
N GLN A 197 10.87 8.05 1.91
CA GLN A 197 11.52 8.39 3.18
C GLN A 197 11.24 9.83 3.64
N ARG A 198 10.04 10.35 3.29
CA ARG A 198 9.64 11.72 3.63
C ARG A 198 8.60 11.74 4.72
N MET A 199 8.70 12.73 5.59
CA MET A 199 7.71 13.02 6.63
C MET A 199 6.79 14.15 6.17
N LYS A 200 5.50 14.02 6.47
CA LYS A 200 4.51 15.10 6.29
C LYS A 200 3.61 15.22 7.53
N PRO A 201 3.33 16.44 8.02
CA PRO A 201 2.26 16.66 8.98
C PRO A 201 0.92 16.19 8.42
N ALA A 202 0.06 15.67 9.29
CA ALA A 202 -1.33 15.35 8.99
C ALA A 202 -2.27 16.10 9.95
N ALA A 203 -3.57 16.01 9.73
CA ALA A 203 -4.57 16.60 10.61
C ALA A 203 -4.32 16.16 12.05
N PRO A 204 -4.23 17.12 12.99
CA PRO A 204 -3.97 16.79 14.39
C PRO A 204 -5.23 16.18 15.02
N MET A 205 -5.02 15.43 16.10
CA MET A 205 -6.12 15.03 16.98
C MET A 205 -6.77 16.27 17.61
N THR A 206 -8.04 16.15 17.96
CA THR A 206 -8.78 17.14 18.74
C THR A 206 -8.25 17.24 20.17
N VAL A 207 -7.73 16.13 20.71
CA VAL A 207 -7.19 16.06 22.07
C VAL A 207 -5.72 15.64 22.02
N ALA A 208 -4.88 16.33 22.80
CA ALA A 208 -3.48 15.95 22.95
C ALA A 208 -3.34 14.73 23.86
N ARG A 209 -2.65 13.68 23.39
CA ARG A 209 -2.55 12.39 24.07
C ARG A 209 -1.10 11.91 24.14
N THR A 210 -0.70 11.39 25.29
CA THR A 210 0.50 10.54 25.44
C THR A 210 0.09 9.13 25.85
N GLU A 211 0.93 8.10 25.62
CA GLU A 211 0.60 6.71 25.97
C GLU A 211 -0.71 6.21 25.34
N CYS A 212 -1.10 6.77 24.20
CA CYS A 212 -2.28 6.33 23.45
C CYS A 212 -1.98 5.10 22.61
N SER A 213 -3.04 4.38 22.23
CA SER A 213 -2.98 3.27 21.29
C SER A 213 -3.71 3.61 20.01
N ALA A 214 -3.28 3.01 18.90
CA ALA A 214 -3.91 3.19 17.60
C ALA A 214 -4.10 1.83 16.93
N ALA A 215 -5.22 1.67 16.23
CA ALA A 215 -5.53 0.49 15.44
C ALA A 215 -6.05 0.90 14.07
N ARG A 216 -5.76 0.08 13.06
CA ARG A 216 -6.32 0.27 11.72
C ARG A 216 -7.63 -0.51 11.61
N CYS A 217 -8.68 0.16 11.16
CA CYS A 217 -9.97 -0.44 10.82
C CYS A 217 -10.33 -0.04 9.40
N GLY A 218 -10.15 -0.95 8.43
CA GLY A 218 -10.32 -0.62 7.01
C GLY A 218 -9.39 0.51 6.55
N ASP A 219 -9.98 1.57 6.00
CA ASP A 219 -9.28 2.80 5.58
C ASP A 219 -9.15 3.86 6.69
N PHE A 220 -9.55 3.53 7.92
CA PHE A 220 -9.51 4.42 9.07
C PHE A 220 -8.42 4.03 10.06
N ILE A 221 -7.94 5.02 10.81
CA ILE A 221 -7.13 4.84 12.01
C ILE A 221 -7.97 5.26 13.21
N VAL A 222 -8.16 4.37 14.17
CA VAL A 222 -8.80 4.67 15.44
C VAL A 222 -7.73 4.87 16.49
N VAL A 223 -7.74 6.01 17.17
CA VAL A 223 -6.86 6.32 18.30
C VAL A 223 -7.69 6.27 19.56
N PHE A 224 -7.22 5.60 20.60
CA PHE A 224 -7.98 5.41 21.83
C PHE A 224 -7.09 5.47 23.06
N GLY A 225 -7.70 5.92 24.15
CA GLY A 225 -7.02 6.01 25.43
C GLY A 225 -5.96 7.10 25.50
N GLY A 226 -4.92 6.81 26.26
CA GLY A 226 -3.81 7.72 26.56
C GLY A 226 -4.08 8.61 27.77
N LYS A 227 -3.16 9.55 27.99
CA LYS A 227 -3.15 10.46 29.12
C LYS A 227 -3.00 11.91 28.68
N ASP A 228 -3.59 12.81 29.46
CA ASP A 228 -3.42 14.26 29.31
C ASP A 228 -2.19 14.79 30.08
N ALA A 229 -2.06 16.13 30.13
CA ALA A 229 -0.93 16.79 30.78
C ALA A 229 -0.92 16.60 32.31
N MET A 230 -2.08 16.29 32.91
CA MET A 230 -2.25 16.00 34.33
C MET A 230 -2.19 14.49 34.62
N ARG A 231 -1.79 13.67 33.64
CA ARG A 231 -1.73 12.20 33.71
C ARG A 231 -3.09 11.54 33.93
N ARG A 232 -4.19 12.24 33.65
CA ARG A 232 -5.54 11.68 33.69
C ARG A 232 -5.77 10.82 32.45
N ASN A 233 -6.39 9.66 32.63
CA ASN A 233 -6.67 8.75 31.54
C ASN A 233 -7.81 9.31 30.67
N HIS A 234 -7.66 9.21 29.35
CA HIS A 234 -8.74 9.45 28.41
C HIS A 234 -9.55 8.17 28.21
N ALA A 235 -10.88 8.27 28.33
CA ALA A 235 -11.81 7.21 27.93
C ALA A 235 -12.32 7.37 26.48
N THR A 236 -11.90 8.45 25.79
CA THR A 236 -12.38 8.82 24.46
C THR A 236 -11.58 8.14 23.35
N CYS A 237 -12.20 8.01 22.18
CA CYS A 237 -11.55 7.60 20.94
C CYS A 237 -11.67 8.68 19.87
N GLU A 238 -10.77 8.68 18.90
CA GLU A 238 -10.78 9.55 17.73
C GLU A 238 -10.60 8.71 16.46
N LEU A 239 -11.29 9.10 15.39
CA LEU A 239 -11.20 8.46 14.08
C LEU A 239 -10.47 9.38 13.13
N PHE A 240 -9.44 8.89 12.47
CA PHE A 240 -8.68 9.63 11.45
C PHE A 240 -8.82 8.93 10.09
N ARG A 241 -8.99 9.72 9.03
CA ARG A 241 -9.08 9.32 7.61
C ARG A 241 -7.83 9.77 6.87
N PRO A 242 -6.77 8.94 6.78
CA PRO A 242 -5.48 9.36 6.20
C PRO A 242 -5.56 9.86 4.76
N LEU A 243 -6.49 9.34 3.96
CA LEU A 243 -6.66 9.72 2.55
C LEU A 243 -7.32 11.08 2.36
N LYS A 244 -8.14 11.50 3.34
CA LYS A 244 -8.83 12.80 3.34
C LYS A 244 -8.13 13.83 4.22
N ASN A 245 -7.21 13.37 5.08
CA ASN A 245 -6.52 14.19 6.06
C ASN A 245 -7.52 14.93 7.00
N GLU A 246 -8.47 14.18 7.55
CA GLU A 246 -9.50 14.64 8.50
C GLU A 246 -9.82 13.58 9.56
#